data_AF-A0A7U3Y0X7-F1
#
_entry.id   AF-A0A7U3Y0X7-F1
#
_cell.length_a   1.000
_cell.length_b   1.000
_cell.length_c   1.000
_cell.angle_alpha   90.00
_cell.angle_beta   90.00
_cell.angle_gamma   90.00
#
_symmetry.space_group_name_H-M   'P 1'
#
loop_
_entity.id
_entity.type
_entity.pdbx_description
1 polymer ?
#
loop_
_entity_poly.entity_id
_entity_poly.type
_entity_poly.pdbx_seq_one_letter_code
_entity_poly.pdbx_strand_id
1 'polypeptide(L)'
;MKPTLFTPETWAEFTQQLKNSWENDNAGTDSPIFVVQSKNIVWGLDPASDSVEITNIVDVDQESKYKSVEEFFDSLKAAEKHDLNGLAIDEEDELFLDAKVSTQINILSEWNERNVYICHGKYFWEDINCHLTRSAAEAFINRKSHDYGELRVFVKSLYWCDEFKNLLNAIINGEVGLTSIDDDNILNVLGPIEPKADKETNSTQAKKSAKKANIKEENWTRYHNDKPVESPLAGLIEKLKKTKTADAANSLIEETKDWASEDQKSFLTELNKHLVIIAGQSKENISIGEKIRQAKDLTTLDALEIDISEADERIQERLMELVVKRRKELEVEGNFLLESPK
;
A
#
# COMPACT_ATOMS: atom_id res chain seq x y z
N MET A 1 15.73 13.95 2.37
CA MET A 1 15.78 14.53 3.74
C MET A 1 16.58 13.59 4.62
N LYS A 2 17.51 14.10 5.44
CA LYS A 2 18.07 13.28 6.53
C LYS A 2 17.01 13.21 7.65
N PRO A 3 16.69 12.02 8.18
CA PRO A 3 15.77 11.93 9.32
C PRO A 3 16.37 12.65 10.53
N THR A 4 15.56 13.45 11.21
CA THR A 4 15.96 14.04 12.50
C THR A 4 16.01 12.90 13.52
N LEU A 5 17.18 12.66 14.08
CA LEU A 5 17.35 11.67 15.14
C LEU A 5 16.74 12.20 16.45
N PHE A 6 16.24 11.30 17.27
CA PHE A 6 15.81 11.64 18.62
C PHE A 6 17.00 12.12 19.45
N THR A 7 16.81 13.22 20.16
CA THR A 7 17.60 13.62 21.33
C THR A 7 16.98 12.99 22.59
N PRO A 8 17.70 12.92 23.72
CA PRO A 8 17.13 12.44 24.98
C PRO A 8 15.83 13.18 25.38
N GLU A 9 15.79 14.49 25.17
CA GLU A 9 14.62 15.33 25.50
C GLU A 9 13.43 15.01 24.58
N THR A 10 13.67 14.94 23.26
CA THR A 10 12.62 14.66 22.28
C THR A 10 12.14 13.21 22.34
N TRP A 11 12.98 12.27 22.77
CA TRP A 11 12.58 10.89 23.08
C TRP A 11 11.69 10.82 24.32
N ALA A 12 12.07 11.50 25.40
CA ALA A 12 11.27 11.57 26.62
C ALA A 12 9.89 12.20 26.35
N GLU A 13 9.85 13.28 25.56
CA GLU A 13 8.60 13.88 25.11
C GLU A 13 7.78 12.91 24.26
N PHE A 14 8.39 12.25 23.27
CA PHE A 14 7.72 11.29 22.41
C PHE A 14 7.10 10.13 23.21
N THR A 15 7.86 9.50 24.10
CA THR A 15 7.38 8.38 24.92
C THR A 15 6.24 8.79 25.85
N GLN A 16 6.29 9.99 26.43
CA GLN A 16 5.21 10.55 27.23
C GLN A 16 3.95 10.78 26.39
N GLN A 17 4.10 11.37 25.19
CA GLN A 17 2.98 11.59 24.27
C GLN A 17 2.38 10.27 23.78
N LEU A 18 3.22 9.29 23.46
CA LEU A 18 2.80 7.94 23.05
C LEU A 18 1.94 7.29 24.13
N LYS A 19 2.43 7.29 25.38
CA LYS A 19 1.69 6.75 26.52
C LYS A 19 0.35 7.48 26.72
N ASN A 20 0.36 8.80 26.71
CA ASN A 20 -0.85 9.60 26.86
C ASN A 20 -1.88 9.30 25.75
N SER A 21 -1.43 9.21 24.49
CA SER A 21 -2.31 8.89 23.37
C SER A 21 -2.89 7.47 23.46
N TRP A 22 -2.10 6.50 23.94
CA TRP A 22 -2.55 5.13 24.14
C TRP A 22 -3.57 4.97 25.27
N GLU A 23 -3.45 5.77 26.32
CA GLU A 23 -4.34 5.71 27.49
C GLU A 23 -5.59 6.59 27.33
N ASN A 24 -5.45 7.80 26.79
CA ASN A 24 -6.49 8.84 26.84
C ASN A 24 -7.12 9.16 25.47
N ASP A 25 -6.40 8.92 24.37
CA ASP A 25 -6.87 9.24 23.00
C ASP A 25 -7.28 8.00 22.19
N ASN A 26 -7.35 6.84 22.82
CA ASN A 26 -7.53 5.56 22.13
C ASN A 26 -8.95 5.33 21.58
N ALA A 27 -9.91 6.22 21.85
CA ALA A 27 -11.31 6.10 21.43
C ALA A 27 -11.93 4.72 21.78
N GLY A 28 -11.54 4.13 22.93
CA GLY A 28 -11.99 2.80 23.35
C GLY A 28 -11.40 1.63 22.55
N THR A 29 -10.38 1.90 21.74
CA THR A 29 -9.69 0.92 20.89
C THR A 29 -8.44 0.39 21.58
N ASP A 30 -8.23 -0.93 21.54
CA ASP A 30 -6.98 -1.52 22.01
C ASP A 30 -5.84 -1.30 21.00
N SER A 31 -4.66 -0.96 21.51
CA SER A 31 -3.43 -0.70 20.74
C SER A 31 -3.66 0.28 19.59
N PRO A 32 -3.97 1.57 19.88
CA PRO A 32 -4.40 2.52 18.88
C PRO A 32 -3.27 2.95 17.93
N ILE A 33 -3.62 3.16 16.67
CA ILE A 33 -2.85 3.93 15.70
C ILE A 33 -3.70 5.07 15.15
N PHE A 34 -3.08 6.24 14.99
CA PHE A 34 -3.77 7.47 14.58
C PHE A 34 -3.59 7.69 13.09
N VAL A 35 -4.65 7.48 12.33
CA VAL A 35 -4.65 7.59 10.88
C VAL A 35 -5.30 8.90 10.48
N VAL A 36 -4.60 9.71 9.68
CA VAL A 36 -5.18 10.90 9.07
C VAL A 36 -5.92 10.47 7.81
N GLN A 37 -7.21 10.82 7.74
CA GLN A 37 -8.06 10.51 6.59
C GLN A 37 -8.52 11.77 5.87
N SER A 38 -8.59 11.73 4.53
CA SER A 38 -9.24 12.74 3.70
C SER A 38 -10.63 12.30 3.31
N LYS A 39 -11.58 13.22 3.38
CA LYS A 39 -12.92 13.02 2.82
C LYS A 39 -12.88 13.24 1.32
N ASN A 40 -13.16 12.18 0.58
CA ASN A 40 -13.21 12.17 -0.87
C ASN A 40 -14.62 11.75 -1.32
N ILE A 41 -14.91 11.99 -2.59
CA ILE A 41 -16.19 11.59 -3.21
C ILE A 41 -15.88 10.58 -4.32
N VAL A 42 -16.58 9.45 -4.30
CA VAL A 42 -16.66 8.58 -5.49
C VAL A 42 -17.91 8.95 -6.26
N TRP A 43 -17.73 9.30 -7.54
CA TRP A 43 -18.81 9.61 -8.47
C TRP A 43 -19.16 8.40 -9.34
N GLY A 44 -20.32 8.46 -9.99
CA GLY A 44 -20.78 7.44 -10.94
C GLY A 44 -21.55 6.30 -10.27
N LEU A 45 -22.19 6.57 -9.13
CA LEU A 45 -23.10 5.61 -8.53
C LEU A 45 -24.41 5.55 -9.32
N ASP A 46 -25.03 4.37 -9.33
CA ASP A 46 -26.38 4.19 -9.84
C ASP A 46 -27.36 4.99 -8.95
N PRO A 47 -28.26 5.81 -9.52
CA PRO A 47 -29.29 6.52 -8.76
C PRO A 47 -30.16 5.62 -7.89
N ALA A 48 -30.37 4.35 -8.29
CA ALA A 48 -31.14 3.39 -7.52
C ALA A 48 -30.36 2.76 -6.36
N SER A 49 -29.05 3.07 -6.23
CA SER A 49 -28.23 2.57 -5.15
C SER A 49 -28.61 3.23 -3.82
N ASP A 50 -28.80 2.43 -2.78
CA ASP A 50 -29.00 2.87 -1.40
C ASP A 50 -27.79 3.60 -0.80
N SER A 51 -26.65 3.56 -1.49
CA SER A 51 -25.39 4.14 -1.08
C SER A 51 -25.16 5.55 -1.62
N VAL A 52 -26.11 6.14 -2.37
CA VAL A 52 -26.00 7.52 -2.86
C VAL A 52 -26.19 8.48 -1.68
N GLU A 53 -25.21 9.36 -1.47
CA GLU A 53 -25.26 10.37 -0.41
C GLU A 53 -25.28 11.79 -0.96
N ILE A 54 -24.79 12.00 -2.18
CA ILE A 54 -24.74 13.29 -2.85
C ILE A 54 -25.15 13.15 -4.31
N THR A 55 -25.88 14.14 -4.80
CA THR A 55 -26.23 14.32 -6.20
C THR A 55 -25.74 15.69 -6.63
N ASN A 56 -25.07 15.76 -7.78
CA ASN A 56 -24.70 17.02 -8.42
C ASN A 56 -25.26 17.05 -9.83
N ILE A 57 -25.63 18.23 -10.29
CA ILE A 57 -26.02 18.49 -11.67
C ILE A 57 -24.89 19.28 -12.32
N VAL A 58 -24.39 18.76 -13.43
CA VAL A 58 -23.34 19.38 -14.23
C VAL A 58 -23.97 19.85 -15.53
N ASP A 59 -23.99 21.15 -15.71
CA ASP A 59 -24.38 21.79 -16.95
C ASP A 59 -23.13 22.08 -17.77
N VAL A 60 -22.94 21.31 -18.83
CA VAL A 60 -21.73 21.38 -19.67
C VAL A 60 -21.73 22.66 -20.50
N ASP A 61 -22.89 23.17 -20.89
CA ASP A 61 -22.99 24.32 -21.78
C ASP A 61 -22.64 25.63 -21.06
N GLN A 62 -22.88 25.71 -19.75
CA GLN A 62 -22.50 26.86 -18.90
C GLN A 62 -21.29 26.58 -17.99
N GLU A 63 -20.64 25.42 -18.13
CA GLU A 63 -19.55 24.96 -17.24
C GLU A 63 -19.89 25.10 -15.74
N SER A 64 -21.16 24.90 -15.40
CA SER A 64 -21.73 25.20 -14.08
C SER A 64 -22.13 23.93 -13.34
N LYS A 65 -22.06 23.96 -12.01
CA LYS A 65 -22.39 22.82 -11.14
C LYS A 65 -23.38 23.24 -10.07
N TYR A 66 -24.38 22.42 -9.85
CA TYR A 66 -25.47 22.65 -8.91
C TYR A 66 -25.58 21.46 -7.95
N LYS A 67 -25.92 21.73 -6.69
CA LYS A 67 -25.98 20.72 -5.63
C LYS A 67 -27.34 20.01 -5.57
N SER A 68 -28.34 20.51 -6.30
CA SER A 68 -29.67 19.90 -6.36
C SER A 68 -30.40 20.27 -7.65
N VAL A 69 -31.49 19.54 -7.93
CA VAL A 69 -32.39 19.80 -9.07
C VAL A 69 -33.06 21.15 -8.95
N GLU A 70 -33.44 21.55 -7.75
CA GLU A 70 -34.07 22.83 -7.45
C GLU A 70 -33.11 23.99 -7.72
N GLU A 71 -31.86 23.90 -7.25
CA GLU A 71 -30.84 24.93 -7.49
C GLU A 71 -30.56 25.09 -9.00
N PHE A 72 -30.47 23.96 -9.71
CA PHE A 72 -30.34 23.97 -11.17
C PHE A 72 -31.54 24.63 -11.83
N PHE A 73 -32.75 24.18 -11.52
CA PHE A 73 -33.99 24.69 -12.08
C PHE A 73 -34.10 26.19 -11.83
N ASP A 74 -33.83 26.67 -10.62
CA ASP A 74 -33.90 28.08 -10.28
C ASP A 74 -32.97 28.96 -11.11
N SER A 75 -31.81 28.43 -11.51
CA SER A 75 -30.85 29.11 -12.36
C SER A 75 -31.29 29.24 -13.84
N LEU A 76 -32.28 28.45 -14.27
CA LEU A 76 -32.77 28.45 -15.65
C LEU A 76 -33.60 29.70 -15.97
N LYS A 77 -33.60 30.07 -17.25
CA LYS A 77 -34.46 31.14 -17.76
C LYS A 77 -35.91 30.68 -17.83
N ALA A 78 -36.83 31.64 -17.90
CA ALA A 78 -38.27 31.35 -17.93
C ALA A 78 -38.71 30.43 -19.07
N ALA A 79 -38.08 30.52 -20.24
CA ALA A 79 -38.36 29.64 -21.37
C ALA A 79 -37.97 28.18 -21.07
N GLU A 80 -36.75 27.96 -20.58
CA GLU A 80 -36.22 26.64 -20.22
C GLU A 80 -37.03 25.98 -19.09
N LYS A 81 -37.43 26.79 -18.08
CA LYS A 81 -38.34 26.34 -17.01
C LYS A 81 -39.69 25.89 -17.56
N HIS A 82 -40.22 26.62 -18.55
CA HIS A 82 -41.48 26.28 -19.20
C HIS A 82 -41.35 24.96 -19.98
N ASP A 83 -40.24 24.74 -20.66
CA ASP A 83 -39.99 23.51 -21.43
C ASP A 83 -39.91 22.30 -20.50
N LEU A 84 -39.15 22.37 -19.41
CA LEU A 84 -39.08 21.30 -18.41
C LEU A 84 -40.43 21.01 -17.75
N ASN A 85 -41.21 22.05 -17.43
CA ASN A 85 -42.56 21.86 -16.90
C ASN A 85 -43.49 21.22 -17.93
N GLY A 86 -43.36 21.58 -19.22
CA GLY A 86 -44.12 20.95 -20.30
C GLY A 86 -43.84 19.46 -20.40
N LEU A 87 -42.57 19.07 -20.38
CA LEU A 87 -42.16 17.66 -20.38
C LEU A 87 -42.67 16.90 -19.15
N ALA A 88 -42.63 17.51 -17.97
CA ALA A 88 -43.15 16.91 -16.74
C ALA A 88 -44.67 16.74 -16.74
N ILE A 89 -45.41 17.71 -17.28
CA ILE A 89 -46.86 17.63 -17.44
C ILE A 89 -47.22 16.53 -18.45
N ASP A 90 -46.48 16.42 -19.56
CA ASP A 90 -46.73 15.38 -20.56
C ASP A 90 -46.51 13.96 -20.01
N GLU A 91 -45.55 13.77 -19.10
CA GLU A 91 -45.21 12.47 -18.50
C GLU A 91 -46.06 12.12 -17.25
N GLU A 92 -46.21 13.03 -16.29
CA GLU A 92 -46.88 12.76 -15.00
C GLU A 92 -48.02 13.74 -14.63
N ASP A 93 -48.40 14.69 -15.50
CA ASP A 93 -49.41 15.73 -15.23
C ASP A 93 -49.09 16.61 -14.00
N GLU A 94 -47.79 16.75 -13.70
CA GLU A 94 -47.26 17.53 -12.57
C GLU A 94 -46.18 18.52 -13.06
N LEU A 95 -45.92 19.58 -12.30
CA LEU A 95 -44.79 20.47 -12.59
C LEU A 95 -43.47 19.75 -12.32
N PHE A 96 -42.40 20.18 -12.99
CA PHE A 96 -41.12 19.49 -12.96
C PHE A 96 -40.56 19.28 -11.53
N LEU A 97 -40.61 20.32 -10.68
CA LEU A 97 -40.13 20.21 -9.30
C LEU A 97 -41.07 19.43 -8.38
N ASP A 98 -42.34 19.26 -8.76
CA ASP A 98 -43.33 18.51 -7.98
C ASP A 98 -43.32 17.00 -8.35
N ALA A 99 -42.86 16.67 -9.57
CA ALA A 99 -42.72 15.30 -10.05
C ALA A 99 -41.73 14.47 -9.23
N LYS A 100 -41.80 13.13 -9.35
CA LYS A 100 -40.88 12.24 -8.63
C LYS A 100 -39.44 12.43 -9.09
N VAL A 101 -38.47 12.22 -8.20
CA VAL A 101 -37.02 12.33 -8.50
C VAL A 101 -36.62 11.46 -9.70
N SER A 102 -37.18 10.25 -9.85
CA SER A 102 -36.93 9.40 -11.02
C SER A 102 -37.39 10.05 -12.33
N THR A 103 -38.55 10.69 -12.31
CA THR A 103 -39.13 11.40 -13.45
C THR A 103 -38.30 12.63 -13.79
N GLN A 104 -37.91 13.41 -12.79
CA GLN A 104 -37.02 14.56 -12.96
C GLN A 104 -35.70 14.16 -13.62
N ILE A 105 -35.08 13.05 -13.17
CA ILE A 105 -33.84 12.51 -13.74
C ILE A 105 -34.03 12.08 -15.19
N ASN A 106 -35.12 11.38 -15.51
CA ASN A 106 -35.42 10.94 -16.88
C ASN A 106 -35.61 12.14 -17.82
N ILE A 107 -36.43 13.12 -17.41
CA ILE A 107 -36.68 14.33 -18.19
C ILE A 107 -35.37 15.07 -18.46
N LEU A 108 -34.53 15.28 -17.44
CA LEU A 108 -33.25 15.95 -17.61
C LEU A 108 -32.28 15.17 -18.51
N SER A 109 -32.35 13.83 -18.49
CA SER A 109 -31.51 12.98 -19.35
C SER A 109 -31.94 13.01 -20.81
N GLU A 110 -33.22 13.26 -21.08
CA GLU A 110 -33.80 13.34 -22.43
C GLU A 110 -33.92 14.78 -22.96
N TRP A 111 -33.55 15.76 -22.13
CA TRP A 111 -33.70 17.17 -22.45
C TRP A 111 -32.65 17.62 -23.49
N ASN A 112 -33.01 17.54 -24.76
CA ASN A 112 -32.11 17.80 -25.89
C ASN A 112 -31.73 19.29 -26.09
N GLU A 113 -32.37 20.22 -25.38
CA GLU A 113 -32.08 21.66 -25.50
C GLU A 113 -30.79 22.06 -24.76
N ARG A 114 -30.31 21.24 -23.81
CA ARG A 114 -29.15 21.56 -22.96
C ARG A 114 -28.40 20.32 -22.53
N ASN A 115 -27.07 20.38 -22.52
CA ASN A 115 -26.23 19.24 -22.16
C ASN A 115 -26.02 19.15 -20.64
N VAL A 116 -26.95 18.46 -19.98
CA VAL A 116 -27.01 18.35 -18.52
C VAL A 116 -26.74 16.91 -18.10
N TYR A 117 -25.84 16.71 -17.13
CA TYR A 117 -25.57 15.40 -16.53
C TYR A 117 -25.89 15.42 -15.04
N ILE A 118 -26.56 14.37 -14.58
CA ILE A 118 -26.80 14.13 -13.16
C ILE A 118 -25.78 13.10 -12.69
N CYS A 119 -24.98 13.50 -11.71
CA CYS A 119 -23.91 12.70 -11.14
C CYS A 119 -24.25 12.34 -9.70
N HIS A 120 -24.41 11.05 -9.42
CA HIS A 120 -24.58 10.55 -8.06
C HIS A 120 -23.25 10.08 -7.50
N GLY A 121 -23.04 10.32 -6.22
CA GLY A 121 -21.83 9.95 -5.52
C GLY A 121 -22.05 9.69 -4.04
N LYS A 122 -20.97 9.25 -3.39
CA LYS A 122 -20.93 9.04 -1.94
C LYS A 122 -19.64 9.54 -1.36
N TYR A 123 -19.69 9.96 -0.10
CA TYR A 123 -18.47 10.29 0.62
C TYR A 123 -17.77 9.01 1.05
N PHE A 124 -16.45 9.05 1.03
CA PHE A 124 -15.63 8.04 1.69
C PHE A 124 -14.41 8.70 2.30
N TRP A 125 -13.85 8.03 3.30
CA TRP A 125 -12.66 8.49 3.99
C TRP A 125 -11.48 7.63 3.57
N GLU A 126 -10.50 8.25 2.92
CA GLU A 126 -9.27 7.60 2.46
C GLU A 126 -8.14 7.85 3.45
N ASP A 127 -7.38 6.80 3.80
CA ASP A 127 -6.20 6.91 4.64
C ASP A 127 -5.04 7.56 3.89
N ILE A 128 -4.52 8.67 4.39
CA ILE A 128 -3.38 9.38 3.77
C ILE A 128 -2.07 9.06 4.49
N ASN A 129 -2.11 9.04 5.82
CA ASN A 129 -0.92 8.88 6.65
C ASN A 129 -1.28 8.29 8.00
N CYS A 130 -0.29 7.71 8.69
CA CYS A 130 -0.46 7.13 10.02
C CYS A 130 0.61 7.64 10.98
N HIS A 131 0.23 7.75 12.25
CA HIS A 131 1.05 8.30 13.32
C HIS A 131 0.87 7.47 14.60
N LEU A 132 1.92 7.42 15.40
CA LEU A 132 1.93 6.71 16.68
C LEU A 132 1.24 7.51 17.80
N THR A 133 1.17 8.83 17.66
CA THR A 133 0.53 9.73 18.63
C THR A 133 -0.55 10.58 17.96
N ARG A 134 -1.57 10.98 18.73
CA ARG A 134 -2.62 11.89 18.25
C ARG A 134 -2.06 13.26 17.92
N SER A 135 -1.17 13.79 18.77
CA SER A 135 -0.51 15.08 18.58
C SER A 135 0.22 15.18 17.24
N ALA A 136 0.90 14.09 16.82
CA ALA A 136 1.61 14.05 15.55
C ALA A 136 0.64 14.02 14.34
N ALA A 137 -0.49 13.32 14.46
CA ALA A 137 -1.53 13.32 13.44
C ALA A 137 -2.18 14.70 13.29
N GLU A 138 -2.47 15.38 14.40
CA GLU A 138 -3.02 16.75 14.40
C GLU A 138 -2.02 17.75 13.84
N ALA A 139 -0.72 17.62 14.17
CA ALA A 139 0.34 18.43 13.58
C ALA A 139 0.46 18.22 12.06
N PHE A 140 0.24 16.99 11.58
CA PHE A 140 0.17 16.71 10.14
C PHE A 140 -1.00 17.48 9.51
N ILE A 141 -2.21 17.38 10.08
CA ILE A 141 -3.39 18.09 9.58
C ILE A 141 -3.14 19.60 9.54
N ASN A 142 -2.64 20.20 10.63
CA ASN A 142 -2.38 21.64 10.68
C ASN A 142 -1.37 22.10 9.61
N ARG A 143 -0.37 21.27 9.29
CA ARG A 143 0.63 21.58 8.27
C ARG A 143 0.11 21.36 6.86
N LYS A 144 -0.79 20.39 6.66
CA LYS A 144 -1.14 19.85 5.33
C LYS A 144 -2.58 20.04 4.93
N SER A 145 -3.41 20.69 5.75
CA SER A 145 -4.82 20.97 5.45
C SER A 145 -5.04 21.78 4.16
N HIS A 146 -4.04 22.51 3.67
CA HIS A 146 -4.12 23.22 2.39
C HIS A 146 -3.90 22.32 1.17
N ASP A 147 -3.26 21.16 1.33
CA ASP A 147 -3.00 20.19 0.26
C ASP A 147 -4.19 19.23 0.05
N TYR A 148 -5.11 19.17 1.01
CA TYR A 148 -6.22 18.21 1.04
C TYR A 148 -7.56 18.91 1.29
N GLY A 149 -8.66 18.17 1.12
CA GLY A 149 -9.99 18.62 1.51
C GLY A 149 -10.22 18.54 3.02
N GLU A 150 -11.41 18.07 3.41
CA GLU A 150 -11.74 17.85 4.82
C GLU A 150 -10.89 16.69 5.39
N LEU A 151 -10.08 16.99 6.40
CA LEU A 151 -9.22 16.02 7.08
C LEU A 151 -9.76 15.67 8.47
N ARG A 152 -9.57 14.43 8.90
CA ARG A 152 -9.83 13.99 10.28
C ARG A 152 -8.76 13.05 10.81
N VAL A 153 -8.64 12.96 12.13
CA VAL A 153 -7.92 11.87 12.79
C VAL A 153 -8.91 10.74 13.07
N PHE A 154 -8.61 9.55 12.56
CA PHE A 154 -9.36 8.33 12.79
C PHE A 154 -8.49 7.32 13.53
N VAL A 155 -9.01 6.73 14.61
CA VAL A 155 -8.27 5.75 15.41
C VAL A 155 -8.55 4.36 14.87
N LYS A 156 -7.49 3.65 14.46
CA LYS A 156 -7.56 2.23 14.08
C LYS A 156 -6.91 1.36 15.16
N SER A 157 -7.27 0.08 15.17
CA SER A 157 -6.71 -0.90 16.11
C SER A 157 -5.54 -1.65 15.50
N LEU A 158 -4.47 -1.78 16.26
CA LEU A 158 -3.35 -2.69 16.00
C LEU A 158 -3.50 -4.01 16.78
N TYR A 159 -4.69 -4.35 17.26
CA TYR A 159 -4.92 -5.53 18.10
C TYR A 159 -4.35 -6.83 17.51
N TRP A 160 -4.56 -7.05 16.20
CA TRP A 160 -4.08 -8.20 15.44
C TRP A 160 -2.65 -8.06 14.90
N CYS A 161 -1.97 -6.95 15.23
CA CYS A 161 -0.60 -6.66 14.81
C CYS A 161 0.34 -6.82 16.01
N ASP A 162 0.60 -8.06 16.41
CA ASP A 162 1.39 -8.38 17.62
C ASP A 162 2.78 -7.73 17.62
N GLU A 163 3.44 -7.63 16.46
CA GLU A 163 4.75 -6.97 16.32
C GLU A 163 4.69 -5.50 16.77
N PHE A 164 3.76 -4.73 16.20
CA PHE A 164 3.59 -3.32 16.57
C PHE A 164 3.14 -3.16 18.02
N LYS A 165 2.18 -3.97 18.45
CA LYS A 165 1.68 -3.95 19.83
C LYS A 165 2.80 -4.22 20.83
N ASN A 166 3.63 -5.24 20.59
CA ASN A 166 4.72 -5.59 21.48
C ASN A 166 5.81 -4.51 21.49
N LEU A 167 6.19 -3.99 20.32
CA LEU A 167 7.18 -2.92 20.22
C LEU A 167 6.73 -1.65 20.96
N LEU A 168 5.49 -1.21 20.74
CA LEU A 168 4.98 0.02 21.36
C LEU A 168 4.79 -0.15 22.87
N ASN A 169 4.33 -1.32 23.33
CA ASN A 169 4.31 -1.62 24.76
C ASN A 169 5.72 -1.66 25.38
N ALA A 170 6.71 -2.23 24.67
CA ALA A 170 8.09 -2.24 25.14
C ALA A 170 8.67 -0.82 25.26
N ILE A 171 8.33 0.08 24.33
CA ILE A 171 8.67 1.51 24.42
C ILE A 171 7.97 2.18 25.62
N ILE A 172 6.66 1.97 25.79
CA ILE A 172 5.85 2.57 26.87
C ILE A 172 6.30 2.09 28.25
N ASN A 173 6.68 0.81 28.37
CA ASN A 173 7.16 0.20 29.61
C ASN A 173 8.64 0.50 29.89
N GLY A 174 9.36 1.09 28.92
CA GLY A 174 10.78 1.41 29.04
C GLY A 174 11.74 0.23 28.82
N GLU A 175 11.25 -0.88 28.26
CA GLU A 175 12.09 -2.00 27.81
C GLU A 175 12.90 -1.64 26.56
N VAL A 176 12.36 -0.73 25.73
CA VAL A 176 13.04 -0.15 24.56
C VAL A 176 13.24 1.35 24.81
N GLY A 177 14.48 1.82 24.64
CA GLY A 177 14.86 3.21 24.88
C GLY A 177 15.91 3.74 23.90
N LEU A 178 16.14 5.05 23.95
CA LEU A 178 17.21 5.71 23.19
C LEU A 178 18.58 5.28 23.74
N THR A 179 19.50 4.90 22.85
CA THR A 179 20.88 4.55 23.18
C THR A 179 21.84 5.55 22.54
N SER A 180 22.96 5.86 23.20
CA SER A 180 24.02 6.64 22.57
C SER A 180 24.88 5.72 21.70
N ILE A 181 25.33 6.20 20.54
CA ILE A 181 26.32 5.47 19.72
C ILE A 181 27.63 5.25 20.50
N ASP A 182 27.91 6.14 21.47
CA ASP A 182 29.07 6.07 22.34
C ASP A 182 28.88 5.13 23.55
N ASP A 183 27.69 4.53 23.72
CA ASP A 183 27.49 3.50 24.73
C ASP A 183 28.09 2.18 24.21
N ASP A 184 29.28 1.83 24.70
CA ASP A 184 30.04 0.60 24.39
C ASP A 184 29.25 -0.73 24.58
N ASN A 185 28.01 -0.67 25.06
CA ASN A 185 27.11 -1.81 25.23
C ASN A 185 26.35 -2.23 23.95
N ILE A 186 26.44 -1.47 22.84
CA ILE A 186 25.72 -1.81 21.59
C ILE A 186 26.22 -3.13 20.96
N LEU A 187 27.50 -3.48 21.16
CA LEU A 187 28.06 -4.77 20.70
C LEU A 187 27.60 -5.99 21.52
N ASN A 188 26.93 -5.80 22.66
CA ASN A 188 26.43 -6.91 23.48
C ASN A 188 24.96 -7.26 23.20
N VAL A 189 24.17 -6.38 22.56
CA VAL A 189 22.76 -6.64 22.20
C VAL A 189 22.65 -7.25 20.79
N LEU A 190 23.49 -6.80 19.87
CA LEU A 190 23.77 -7.51 18.62
C LEU A 190 24.95 -8.45 18.89
N GLY A 191 24.70 -9.52 19.65
CA GLY A 191 25.78 -10.46 20.01
C GLY A 191 26.61 -10.89 18.79
N PRO A 192 27.91 -11.19 18.97
CA PRO A 192 28.73 -11.69 17.86
C PRO A 192 28.04 -12.89 17.21
N ILE A 193 27.97 -12.88 15.88
CA ILE A 193 27.53 -14.03 15.08
C ILE A 193 28.58 -15.12 15.25
N GLU A 194 28.44 -15.91 16.31
CA GLU A 194 29.17 -17.16 16.48
C GLU A 194 28.18 -18.34 16.52
N PRO A 195 28.46 -19.43 15.77
CA PRO A 195 27.61 -20.61 15.74
C PRO A 195 27.64 -21.27 17.13
N LYS A 196 26.47 -21.36 17.77
CA LYS A 196 26.31 -22.02 19.07
C LYS A 196 26.69 -23.50 18.96
N ALA A 197 27.75 -23.88 19.67
CA ALA A 197 28.00 -25.25 20.07
C ALA A 197 27.41 -25.47 21.47
N ASP A 198 26.63 -26.54 21.60
CA ASP A 198 25.95 -26.96 22.83
C ASP A 198 26.90 -27.13 24.01
N LYS A 199 26.56 -26.55 25.17
CA LYS A 199 26.90 -27.11 26.48
C LYS A 199 25.82 -26.85 27.51
N GLU A 200 25.26 -27.94 28.01
CA GLU A 200 24.56 -28.02 29.29
C GLU A 200 25.44 -27.49 30.42
N THR A 201 24.85 -26.75 31.37
CA THR A 201 25.22 -26.93 32.78
C THR A 201 24.11 -26.42 33.71
N ASN A 202 23.71 -27.32 34.61
CA ASN A 202 22.85 -27.10 35.77
C ASN A 202 23.30 -25.90 36.62
N SER A 203 22.33 -25.13 37.14
CA SER A 203 22.41 -24.65 38.51
C SER A 203 21.04 -24.40 39.11
N THR A 204 20.95 -24.72 40.39
CA THR A 204 19.77 -24.98 41.20
C THR A 204 19.34 -23.71 41.95
N GLN A 205 18.02 -23.49 42.03
CA GLN A 205 17.24 -22.82 43.09
C GLN A 205 17.49 -21.34 43.46
N ALA A 206 16.45 -20.52 43.26
CA ALA A 206 15.76 -19.83 44.35
C ALA A 206 14.28 -19.56 44.00
N LYS A 207 13.37 -20.07 44.84
CA LYS A 207 11.91 -19.92 44.73
C LYS A 207 11.45 -18.52 45.17
N LYS A 208 10.47 -17.94 44.47
CA LYS A 208 9.31 -17.28 45.09
C LYS A 208 8.11 -17.28 44.13
N SER A 209 6.95 -17.44 44.75
CA SER A 209 5.69 -18.02 44.26
C SER A 209 4.72 -17.01 43.65
N ALA A 210 4.07 -17.40 42.54
CA ALA A 210 2.69 -17.00 42.22
C ALA A 210 2.09 -18.00 41.21
N LYS A 211 0.85 -18.44 41.47
CA LYS A 211 0.12 -19.49 40.74
C LYS A 211 -0.05 -19.12 39.26
N LYS A 212 0.49 -19.94 38.35
CA LYS A 212 0.24 -19.89 36.90
C LYS A 212 -0.87 -20.89 36.58
N ALA A 213 -1.95 -20.39 35.96
CA ALA A 213 -2.94 -21.23 35.31
C ALA A 213 -2.26 -22.03 34.20
N ASN A 214 -2.63 -23.31 34.10
CA ASN A 214 -2.01 -24.31 33.27
C ASN A 214 -2.42 -24.09 31.80
N ILE A 215 -1.58 -23.45 30.99
CA ILE A 215 -1.68 -23.52 29.53
C ILE A 215 -0.68 -24.60 29.11
N LYS A 216 -1.20 -25.72 28.62
CA LYS A 216 -0.38 -26.74 27.96
C LYS A 216 0.13 -26.13 26.65
N GLU A 217 1.42 -25.79 26.60
CA GLU A 217 2.14 -25.72 25.32
C GLU A 217 2.27 -27.16 24.82
N GLU A 218 1.43 -27.55 23.86
CA GLU A 218 1.66 -28.78 23.10
C GLU A 218 2.82 -28.54 22.14
N ASN A 219 4.03 -28.82 22.63
CA ASN A 219 5.23 -28.85 21.82
C ASN A 219 5.26 -30.17 21.04
N TRP A 220 4.73 -30.14 19.81
CA TRP A 220 4.73 -31.31 18.91
C TRP A 220 6.14 -31.54 18.36
N THR A 221 6.95 -32.32 19.09
CA THR A 221 8.13 -32.98 18.52
C THR A 221 7.70 -34.34 17.96
N ARG A 222 7.92 -34.54 16.67
CA ARG A 222 7.54 -35.75 15.93
C ARG A 222 8.41 -36.92 16.41
N TYR A 223 7.88 -37.81 17.25
CA TYR A 223 8.55 -39.05 17.63
C TYR A 223 8.25 -40.16 16.61
N HIS A 224 9.29 -40.66 15.94
CA HIS A 224 9.27 -41.99 15.31
C HIS A 224 10.54 -42.74 15.74
N ASN A 225 10.38 -43.81 16.54
CA ASN A 225 11.39 -44.81 16.91
C ASN A 225 12.73 -44.30 17.50
N ASP A 226 12.67 -43.53 18.60
CA ASP A 226 13.80 -43.31 19.53
C ASP A 226 15.17 -42.94 18.93
N LYS A 227 15.19 -42.23 17.79
CA LYS A 227 16.39 -41.56 17.27
C LYS A 227 16.04 -40.14 16.81
N PRO A 228 16.90 -39.13 17.08
CA PRO A 228 16.73 -37.79 16.54
C PRO A 228 16.82 -37.87 15.01
N VAL A 229 15.74 -37.54 14.32
CA VAL A 229 15.71 -37.46 12.86
C VAL A 229 16.34 -36.13 12.46
N GLU A 230 17.48 -36.17 11.80
CA GLU A 230 18.09 -35.00 11.16
C GLU A 230 17.06 -34.32 10.24
N SER A 231 16.95 -32.99 10.33
CA SER A 231 15.95 -32.22 9.56
C SER A 231 16.09 -32.48 8.05
N PRO A 232 15.02 -32.85 7.34
CA PRO A 232 15.05 -33.12 5.89
C PRO A 232 15.26 -31.85 5.02
N LEU A 233 15.49 -30.68 5.63
CA LEU A 233 15.70 -29.38 4.99
C LEU A 233 16.78 -29.41 3.89
N ALA A 234 17.94 -30.03 4.17
CA ALA A 234 19.04 -30.07 3.23
C ALA A 234 18.69 -30.82 1.93
N GLY A 235 17.95 -31.93 2.04
CA GLY A 235 17.52 -32.73 0.90
C GLY A 235 16.50 -32.01 0.01
N LEU A 236 15.62 -31.20 0.62
CA LEU A 236 14.62 -30.43 -0.12
C LEU A 236 15.23 -29.21 -0.82
N ILE A 237 16.23 -28.56 -0.22
CA ILE A 237 16.99 -27.47 -0.86
C ILE A 237 17.76 -28.00 -2.08
N GLU A 238 18.31 -29.21 -2.04
CA GLU A 238 18.92 -29.82 -3.23
C GLU A 238 17.91 -30.11 -4.34
N LYS A 239 16.70 -30.58 -4.01
CA LYS A 239 15.61 -30.73 -4.99
C LYS A 239 15.22 -29.39 -5.59
N LEU A 240 15.10 -28.35 -4.76
CA LEU A 240 14.76 -26.98 -5.18
C LEU A 240 15.75 -26.46 -6.22
N LYS A 241 17.06 -26.60 -5.98
CA LYS A 241 18.13 -26.19 -6.91
C LYS A 241 18.06 -26.86 -8.29
N LYS A 242 17.42 -28.03 -8.40
CA LYS A 242 17.25 -28.77 -9.67
C LYS A 242 16.03 -28.31 -10.46
N THR A 243 15.13 -27.52 -9.86
CA THR A 243 13.92 -27.02 -10.53
C THR A 243 14.26 -25.87 -11.48
N LYS A 244 13.69 -25.88 -12.69
CA LYS A 244 13.90 -24.86 -13.73
C LYS A 244 12.69 -23.95 -13.98
N THR A 245 11.55 -24.28 -13.39
CA THR A 245 10.27 -23.56 -13.58
C THR A 245 9.67 -23.21 -12.22
N ALA A 246 8.95 -22.08 -12.16
CA ALA A 246 8.33 -21.60 -10.93
C ALA A 246 7.32 -22.60 -10.36
N ASP A 247 6.53 -23.26 -11.23
CA ASP A 247 5.53 -24.25 -10.82
C ASP A 247 6.16 -25.49 -10.15
N ALA A 248 7.29 -25.95 -10.68
CA ALA A 248 8.02 -27.07 -10.11
C ALA A 248 8.66 -26.72 -8.76
N ALA A 249 9.12 -25.47 -8.59
CA ALA A 249 9.64 -24.97 -7.32
C ALA A 249 8.52 -24.82 -6.28
N ASN A 250 7.38 -24.25 -6.65
CA ASN A 250 6.22 -24.05 -5.77
C ASN A 250 5.56 -25.36 -5.31
N SER A 251 5.61 -26.40 -6.13
CA SER A 251 5.09 -27.73 -5.76
C SER A 251 5.80 -28.33 -4.54
N LEU A 252 7.04 -27.93 -4.25
CA LEU A 252 7.82 -28.42 -3.10
C LEU A 252 7.35 -27.83 -1.76
N ILE A 253 6.48 -26.81 -1.76
CA ILE A 253 5.88 -26.25 -0.54
C ILE A 253 5.04 -27.31 0.18
N GLU A 254 4.33 -28.17 -0.55
CA GLU A 254 3.49 -29.22 0.03
C GLU A 254 4.30 -30.24 0.86
N GLU A 255 5.57 -30.50 0.51
CA GLU A 255 6.47 -31.36 1.30
C GLU A 255 6.85 -30.75 2.66
N THR A 256 6.61 -29.45 2.87
CA THR A 256 6.95 -28.71 4.10
C THR A 256 5.77 -28.40 5.03
N LYS A 257 4.57 -28.85 4.69
CA LYS A 257 3.33 -28.52 5.44
C LYS A 257 3.33 -28.99 6.89
N ASP A 258 3.99 -30.12 7.16
CA ASP A 258 4.08 -30.73 8.50
C ASP A 258 5.41 -30.42 9.23
N TRP A 259 6.19 -29.46 8.74
CA TRP A 259 7.50 -29.14 9.33
C TRP A 259 7.36 -28.24 10.55
N ALA A 260 8.41 -28.23 11.39
CA ALA A 260 8.54 -27.22 12.43
C ALA A 260 8.60 -25.82 11.79
N SER A 261 8.06 -24.81 12.49
CA SER A 261 7.91 -23.46 11.96
C SER A 261 9.23 -22.82 11.53
N GLU A 262 10.34 -23.19 12.17
CA GLU A 262 11.68 -22.67 11.88
C GLU A 262 12.30 -23.27 10.59
N ASP A 263 12.15 -24.59 10.38
CA ASP A 263 12.58 -25.27 9.15
C ASP A 263 11.72 -24.88 7.95
N GLN A 264 10.42 -24.70 8.15
CA GLN A 264 9.49 -24.23 7.11
C GLN A 264 9.85 -22.81 6.64
N LYS A 265 10.14 -21.89 7.59
CA LYS A 265 10.59 -20.52 7.27
C LYS A 265 11.93 -20.52 6.53
N SER A 266 12.85 -21.39 6.93
CA SER A 266 14.16 -21.54 6.28
C SER A 266 14.02 -22.01 4.84
N PHE A 267 13.17 -23.01 4.58
CA PHE A 267 12.87 -23.47 3.22
C PHE A 267 12.16 -22.41 2.37
N LEU A 268 11.15 -21.72 2.93
CA LEU A 268 10.42 -20.67 2.21
C LEU A 268 11.34 -19.51 1.78
N THR A 269 12.34 -19.19 2.61
CA THR A 269 13.35 -18.18 2.29
C THR A 269 14.20 -18.60 1.08
N GLU A 270 14.65 -19.85 1.04
CA GLU A 270 15.42 -20.38 -0.10
C GLU A 270 14.56 -20.54 -1.36
N LEU A 271 13.29 -20.94 -1.21
CA LEU A 271 12.32 -20.98 -2.31
C LEU A 271 12.15 -19.61 -2.94
N ASN A 272 11.92 -18.56 -2.15
CA ASN A 272 11.76 -17.20 -2.64
C ASN A 272 13.02 -16.71 -3.38
N LYS A 273 14.22 -16.99 -2.86
CA LYS A 273 15.47 -16.69 -3.57
C LYS A 273 15.55 -17.40 -4.92
N HIS A 274 15.18 -18.68 -4.98
CA HIS A 274 15.20 -19.48 -6.20
C HIS A 274 14.17 -18.99 -7.24
N LEU A 275 12.98 -18.60 -6.79
CA LEU A 275 11.94 -18.02 -7.65
C LEU A 275 12.37 -16.67 -8.25
N VAL A 276 13.05 -15.82 -7.48
CA VAL A 276 13.62 -14.56 -7.99
C VAL A 276 14.67 -14.82 -9.07
N ILE A 277 15.50 -15.85 -8.91
CA ILE A 277 16.49 -16.25 -9.92
C ILE A 277 15.79 -16.76 -11.19
N ILE A 278 14.76 -17.60 -11.07
CA ILE A 278 13.97 -18.08 -12.22
C ILE A 278 13.27 -16.91 -12.93
N ALA A 279 12.69 -15.97 -12.18
CA ALA A 279 12.01 -14.79 -12.74
C ALA A 279 12.97 -13.80 -13.41
N GLY A 280 14.18 -13.66 -12.89
CA GLY A 280 15.24 -12.83 -13.49
C GLY A 280 15.85 -13.43 -14.76
N GLN A 281 15.64 -14.73 -15.01
CA GLN A 281 16.11 -15.44 -16.20
C GLN A 281 15.08 -15.48 -17.33
N SER A 282 13.83 -15.02 -17.12
CA SER A 282 12.82 -14.96 -18.18
C SER A 282 13.06 -13.75 -19.09
N LYS A 283 13.12 -13.98 -20.41
CA LYS A 283 13.33 -12.92 -21.43
C LYS A 283 12.21 -11.86 -21.44
N GLU A 284 11.07 -12.16 -20.81
CA GLU A 284 9.89 -11.30 -20.78
C GLU A 284 9.99 -10.16 -19.74
N ASN A 285 10.84 -10.29 -18.71
CA ASN A 285 10.93 -9.31 -17.62
C ASN A 285 12.09 -8.30 -17.73
N ILE A 286 12.79 -8.25 -18.88
CA ILE A 286 13.85 -7.26 -19.08
C ILE A 286 13.20 -5.87 -19.26
N SER A 287 13.49 -4.96 -18.32
CA SER A 287 12.98 -3.57 -18.38
C SER A 287 13.29 -2.90 -19.71
N ILE A 288 12.42 -2.00 -20.19
CA ILE A 288 12.62 -1.22 -21.43
C ILE A 288 13.98 -0.51 -21.42
N GLY A 289 14.39 0.04 -20.27
CA GLY A 289 15.70 0.67 -20.11
C GLY A 289 16.89 -0.27 -20.34
N GLU A 290 16.76 -1.55 -19.99
CA GLU A 290 17.79 -2.57 -20.26
C GLU A 290 17.72 -3.05 -21.71
N LYS A 291 16.54 -3.13 -22.31
CA LYS A 291 16.37 -3.38 -23.76
C LYS A 291 17.05 -2.29 -24.60
N ILE A 292 16.91 -1.01 -24.22
CA ILE A 292 17.59 0.12 -24.86
C ILE A 292 19.12 -0.05 -24.78
N ARG A 293 19.66 -0.40 -23.60
CA ARG A 293 21.11 -0.61 -23.43
C ARG A 293 21.66 -1.77 -24.26
N GLN A 294 20.85 -2.80 -24.49
CA GLN A 294 21.22 -4.00 -25.24
C GLN A 294 20.90 -3.90 -26.75
N ALA A 295 20.32 -2.78 -27.21
CA ALA A 295 20.00 -2.56 -28.61
C ALA A 295 21.28 -2.64 -29.47
N LYS A 296 21.22 -3.48 -30.51
CA LYS A 296 22.37 -3.82 -31.36
C LYS A 296 22.48 -2.94 -32.59
N ASP A 297 21.38 -2.35 -33.03
CA ASP A 297 21.29 -1.54 -34.24
C ASP A 297 20.28 -0.41 -34.06
N LEU A 298 20.35 0.56 -34.98
CA LEU A 298 19.46 1.72 -34.93
C LEU A 298 17.99 1.34 -35.15
N THR A 299 17.73 0.28 -35.93
CA THR A 299 16.38 -0.20 -36.21
C THR A 299 15.68 -0.77 -34.98
N THR A 300 16.39 -1.52 -34.13
CA THR A 300 15.85 -1.99 -32.85
C THR A 300 15.64 -0.86 -31.86
N LEU A 301 16.46 0.19 -31.94
CA LEU A 301 16.31 1.38 -31.11
C LEU A 301 15.09 2.23 -31.52
N ASP A 302 14.83 2.38 -32.84
CA ASP A 302 13.64 3.08 -33.35
C ASP A 302 12.33 2.37 -32.95
N ALA A 303 12.31 1.03 -32.94
CA ALA A 303 11.15 0.28 -32.46
C ALA A 303 10.89 0.52 -30.96
N LEU A 304 11.95 0.57 -30.15
CA LEU A 304 11.84 0.89 -28.72
C LEU A 304 11.39 2.34 -28.47
N GLU A 305 11.69 3.27 -29.37
CA GLU A 305 11.22 4.66 -29.30
C GLU A 305 9.70 4.75 -29.44
N ILE A 306 9.10 3.91 -30.29
CA ILE A 306 7.65 3.77 -30.42
C ILE A 306 7.07 3.20 -29.12
N ASP A 307 7.66 2.12 -28.58
CA ASP A 307 7.20 1.50 -27.33
C ASP A 307 7.27 2.46 -26.12
N ILE A 308 8.23 3.39 -26.10
CA ILE A 308 8.33 4.43 -25.04
C ILE A 308 7.18 5.42 -25.13
N SER A 309 6.71 5.76 -26.34
CA SER A 309 5.59 6.69 -26.51
C SER A 309 4.26 6.14 -25.96
N GLU A 310 4.15 4.81 -25.83
CA GLU A 310 3.01 4.13 -25.20
C GLU A 310 3.18 3.93 -23.68
N ALA A 311 4.36 4.22 -23.12
CA ALA A 311 4.64 4.09 -21.68
C ALA A 311 4.13 5.31 -20.88
N ASP A 312 4.11 5.20 -19.55
CA ASP A 312 3.68 6.29 -18.64
C ASP A 312 4.49 7.58 -18.85
N GLU A 313 3.80 8.71 -19.03
CA GLU A 313 4.39 10.04 -19.30
C GLU A 313 5.52 10.43 -18.33
N ARG A 314 5.45 9.99 -17.06
CA ARG A 314 6.45 10.33 -16.02
C ARG A 314 7.80 9.66 -16.26
N ILE A 315 7.84 8.56 -17.01
CA ILE A 315 9.07 7.81 -17.29
C ILE A 315 9.59 7.99 -18.72
N GLN A 316 8.77 8.55 -19.62
CA GLN A 316 9.13 8.75 -21.03
C GLN A 316 10.39 9.60 -21.20
N GLU A 317 10.49 10.75 -20.52
CA GLU A 317 11.64 11.65 -20.61
C GLU A 317 12.96 10.93 -20.30
N ARG A 318 12.98 10.17 -19.20
CA ARG A 318 14.16 9.42 -18.76
C ARG A 318 14.52 8.27 -19.70
N LEU A 319 13.54 7.62 -20.32
CA LEU A 319 13.78 6.56 -21.31
C LEU A 319 14.28 7.14 -22.63
N MET A 320 13.77 8.29 -23.06
CA MET A 320 14.25 9.01 -24.24
C MET A 320 15.70 9.48 -24.08
N GLU A 321 16.12 9.90 -22.90
CA GLU A 321 17.53 10.20 -22.62
C GLU A 321 18.45 8.98 -22.86
N LEU A 322 17.99 7.77 -22.46
CA LEU A 322 18.73 6.53 -22.71
C LEU A 322 18.78 6.17 -24.19
N VAL A 323 17.71 6.43 -24.94
CA VAL A 323 17.67 6.24 -26.40
C VAL A 323 18.69 7.16 -27.09
N VAL A 324 18.68 8.45 -26.78
CA VAL A 324 19.63 9.42 -27.35
C VAL A 324 21.07 9.02 -27.05
N LYS A 325 21.34 8.55 -25.83
CA LYS A 325 22.66 8.07 -25.45
C LYS A 325 23.08 6.84 -26.27
N ARG A 326 22.22 5.82 -26.37
CA ARG A 326 22.53 4.60 -27.12
C ARG A 326 22.65 4.85 -28.62
N ARG A 327 21.85 5.77 -29.18
CA ARG A 327 21.92 6.19 -30.59
C ARG A 327 23.32 6.72 -30.93
N LYS A 328 23.86 7.61 -30.08
CA LYS A 328 25.23 8.12 -30.23
C LYS A 328 26.29 7.03 -30.11
N GLU A 329 26.13 6.09 -29.19
CA GLU A 329 27.06 4.96 -29.05
C GLU A 329 27.07 4.09 -30.31
N LEU A 330 25.90 3.78 -30.87
CA LEU A 330 25.75 2.99 -32.10
C LEU A 330 26.29 3.72 -33.34
N GLU A 331 26.11 5.04 -33.42
CA GLU A 331 26.70 5.86 -34.51
C GLU A 331 28.23 5.89 -34.44
N VAL A 332 28.79 5.96 -33.22
CA VAL A 332 30.24 5.87 -33.01
C VAL A 332 30.77 4.47 -33.34
N GLU A 333 30.09 3.41 -32.88
CA GLU A 333 30.42 2.02 -33.19
C GLU A 333 30.35 1.75 -34.70
N GLY A 334 29.36 2.31 -35.39
CA GLY A 334 29.19 2.22 -36.85
C GLY A 334 30.29 2.96 -37.63
N ASN A 335 30.70 4.15 -37.19
CA ASN A 335 31.79 4.89 -37.81
C ASN A 335 33.15 4.21 -37.59
N PHE A 336 33.37 3.57 -36.44
CA PHE A 336 34.62 2.86 -36.16
C PHE A 336 34.82 1.62 -37.06
N LEU A 337 33.73 0.99 -37.50
CA LEU A 337 33.75 -0.14 -38.43
C LEU A 337 34.00 0.26 -39.89
N LEU A 338 33.81 1.54 -40.25
CA LEU A 338 34.05 2.07 -41.59
C LEU A 338 35.48 2.61 -41.80
N GLU A 339 36.22 2.90 -40.73
CA GLU A 339 37.60 3.40 -40.78
C GLU A 339 38.68 2.31 -40.62
N SER A 340 38.31 1.04 -40.53
CA SER A 340 39.28 -0.06 -40.52
C SER A 340 39.83 -0.32 -41.93
N PRO A 341 41.13 -0.08 -42.21
CA PRO A 341 41.70 -0.37 -43.52
C PRO A 341 41.74 -1.90 -43.74
N LYS A 342 41.33 -2.34 -44.94
CA LYS A 342 41.54 -3.70 -45.43
C LYS A 342 43.02 -3.99 -45.70
#